data_AF-A0A359F1Z3-F1
#
_entry.id   AF-A0A359F1Z3-F1
#
_cell.length_a   1.000
_cell.length_b   1.000
_cell.length_c   1.000
_cell.angle_alpha   90.00
_cell.angle_beta   90.00
_cell.angle_gamma   90.00
#
_symmetry.space_group_name_H-M   'P 1'
#
loop_
_entity.id
_entity.type
_entity.pdbx_description
1 polymer ?
#
loop_
_entity_poly.entity_id
_entity_poly.type
_entity_poly.pdbx_seq_one_letter_code
_entity_poly.pdbx_strand_id
1 'polypeptide(L)'
;MGGASMLGAIAFDPTIRGILIVVVAMVSLVGSIYMILATNTGARVAFLITSSGFFGWMVIMTIVWVIYGIGLVGRAPAWMPTDINLDRATPVPEVQQFADLPPTDKQEDPAEVLADFPLLQSLARGNEGKAYAPTSMTKLKTVIQPWVIASAESVAEVAAKAEATVPEDIAADPELAALYAAGGEKLSKEVNAQALELRDRIEKPLNGWCLLTESDPRRGEAVASADAALIAEKIFGDTTEPADYIVKDVYFFGGKAQCEPVDELPTATRAFNRVKSVFQVLNPKLYSAVTLVKVKDVVVEPGGTPPSATADPKAGEVTVVMLRNLGNKRFIPFTLFMISLMGFIIFTSILHYRDKQAMAIRDAFGGAGKGK
;
A
#
# COMPACT_ATOMS: atom_id res chain seq x y z
N MET A 1 50.57 -17.05 -18.21
CA MET A 1 50.03 -15.76 -17.73
C MET A 1 48.57 -15.47 -18.10
N GLY A 2 47.88 -16.25 -18.96
CA GLY A 2 46.51 -15.91 -19.39
C GLY A 2 45.36 -16.33 -18.44
N GLY A 3 45.47 -17.45 -17.72
CA GLY A 3 44.35 -18.00 -16.95
C GLY A 3 43.95 -17.18 -15.72
N ALA A 4 44.93 -16.71 -14.93
CA ALA A 4 44.66 -15.91 -13.74
C ALA A 4 44.12 -14.50 -14.09
N SER A 5 44.61 -13.89 -15.17
CA SER A 5 44.13 -12.60 -15.66
C SER A 5 42.72 -12.70 -16.24
N MET A 6 42.37 -13.81 -16.90
CA MET A 6 41.02 -14.04 -17.42
C MET A 6 40.00 -14.32 -16.29
N LEU A 7 40.39 -15.10 -15.27
CA LEU A 7 39.57 -15.32 -14.07
C LEU A 7 39.38 -14.03 -13.27
N GLY A 8 40.42 -13.19 -13.16
CA GLY A 8 40.34 -11.87 -12.54
C GLY A 8 39.43 -10.90 -13.30
N ALA A 9 39.43 -10.93 -14.64
CA ALA A 9 38.54 -10.13 -15.48
C ALA A 9 37.06 -10.56 -15.36
N ILE A 10 36.79 -11.86 -15.29
CA ILE A 10 35.42 -12.39 -15.07
C ILE A 10 34.91 -12.02 -13.66
N ALA A 11 35.78 -11.94 -12.66
CA ALA A 11 35.39 -11.57 -11.30
C ALA A 11 34.98 -10.09 -11.15
N PHE A 12 35.53 -9.20 -12.00
CA PHE A 12 35.33 -7.75 -11.92
C PHE A 12 34.10 -7.24 -12.69
N ASP A 13 33.58 -8.00 -13.67
CA ASP A 13 32.36 -7.66 -14.42
C ASP A 13 31.14 -8.46 -13.89
N PRO A 14 30.19 -7.80 -13.21
CA PRO A 14 28.99 -8.44 -12.68
C PRO A 14 28.12 -9.11 -13.75
N THR A 15 28.11 -8.59 -14.98
CA THR A 15 27.26 -9.08 -16.08
C THR A 15 27.79 -10.40 -16.62
N ILE A 16 29.10 -10.45 -16.91
CA ILE A 16 29.76 -11.66 -17.43
C ILE A 16 29.68 -12.77 -16.38
N ARG A 17 29.96 -12.43 -15.11
CA ARG A 17 29.84 -13.36 -13.99
C ARG A 17 28.41 -13.90 -13.86
N GLY A 18 27.41 -13.03 -13.95
CA GLY A 18 26.00 -13.41 -13.88
C GLY A 18 25.61 -14.43 -14.96
N ILE A 19 25.96 -14.15 -16.23
CA ILE A 19 25.69 -15.06 -17.35
C ILE A 19 26.39 -16.41 -17.13
N LEU A 20 27.67 -16.39 -16.73
CA LEU A 20 28.45 -17.61 -16.52
C LEU A 20 27.88 -18.47 -15.40
N ILE A 21 27.43 -17.85 -14.29
CA ILE A 21 26.74 -18.57 -13.20
C ILE A 21 25.47 -19.25 -13.71
N VAL A 22 24.65 -18.55 -14.51
CA VAL A 22 23.41 -19.12 -15.06
C VAL A 22 23.71 -20.30 -16.00
N VAL A 23 24.71 -20.17 -16.87
CA VAL A 23 25.13 -21.25 -17.78
C VAL A 23 25.62 -22.47 -16.99
N VAL A 24 26.50 -22.26 -16.01
CA VAL A 24 27.02 -23.35 -15.16
C VAL A 24 25.89 -24.01 -14.37
N ALA A 25 24.97 -23.23 -13.79
CA ALA A 25 23.81 -23.75 -13.07
C ALA A 25 22.90 -24.58 -13.99
N MET A 26 22.65 -24.12 -15.23
CA MET A 26 21.82 -24.85 -16.19
C MET A 26 22.47 -26.18 -16.61
N VAL A 27 23.76 -26.16 -16.95
CA VAL A 27 24.51 -27.36 -17.32
C VAL A 27 24.62 -28.33 -16.14
N SER A 28 24.87 -27.83 -14.93
CA SER A 28 24.99 -28.66 -13.74
C SER A 28 23.65 -29.27 -13.34
N LEU A 29 22.58 -28.48 -13.27
CA LEU A 29 21.27 -28.95 -12.80
C LEU A 29 20.57 -29.84 -13.84
N VAL A 30 20.41 -29.36 -15.07
CA VAL A 30 19.65 -30.08 -16.12
C VAL A 30 20.54 -31.10 -16.81
N GLY A 31 21.80 -30.74 -17.08
CA GLY A 31 22.75 -31.60 -17.78
C GLY A 31 23.15 -32.84 -16.98
N SER A 32 23.33 -32.74 -15.65
CA SER A 32 23.65 -33.92 -14.83
C SER A 32 22.53 -34.95 -14.85
N ILE A 33 21.29 -34.51 -14.68
CA ILE A 33 20.09 -35.37 -14.73
C ILE A 33 19.97 -36.01 -16.11
N TYR A 34 20.17 -35.24 -17.18
CA TYR A 34 20.19 -35.77 -18.55
C TYR A 34 21.24 -36.85 -18.74
N MET A 35 22.50 -36.61 -18.33
CA MET A 35 23.59 -37.57 -18.51
C MET A 35 23.34 -38.90 -17.81
N ILE A 36 22.82 -38.85 -16.58
CA ILE A 36 22.47 -40.05 -15.81
C ILE A 36 21.34 -40.84 -16.49
N LEU A 37 20.34 -40.15 -17.03
CA LEU A 37 19.24 -40.81 -17.75
C LEU A 37 19.68 -41.33 -19.12
N ALA A 38 20.59 -40.62 -19.80
CA ALA A 38 21.07 -40.96 -21.14
C ALA A 38 21.85 -42.27 -21.16
N THR A 39 22.65 -42.53 -20.12
CA THR A 39 23.39 -43.80 -19.98
C THR A 39 22.49 -45.00 -19.79
N ASN A 40 21.30 -44.83 -19.18
CA ASN A 40 20.42 -45.95 -18.83
C ASN A 40 19.29 -46.17 -19.86
N THR A 41 18.77 -45.10 -20.46
CA THR A 41 17.56 -45.16 -21.30
C THR A 41 17.80 -44.72 -22.75
N GLY A 42 19.02 -44.28 -23.07
CA GLY A 42 19.40 -43.74 -24.37
C GLY A 42 19.11 -42.25 -24.51
N ALA A 43 19.91 -41.57 -25.34
CA ALA A 43 19.96 -40.11 -25.45
C ALA A 43 18.61 -39.45 -25.78
N ARG A 44 17.81 -40.04 -26.68
CA ARG A 44 16.51 -39.49 -27.10
C ARG A 44 15.47 -39.61 -25.99
N VAL A 45 15.50 -40.71 -25.24
CA VAL A 45 14.54 -40.97 -24.17
C VAL A 45 14.85 -40.09 -22.97
N ALA A 46 16.12 -40.04 -22.59
CA ALA A 46 16.60 -39.18 -21.53
C ALA A 46 16.22 -37.71 -21.77
N PHE A 47 16.35 -37.21 -23.01
CA PHE A 47 15.97 -35.84 -23.33
C PHE A 47 14.50 -35.54 -23.04
N LEU A 48 13.59 -36.44 -23.41
CA LEU A 48 12.16 -36.28 -23.15
C LEU A 48 11.84 -36.32 -21.65
N ILE A 49 12.46 -37.24 -20.90
CA ILE A 49 12.27 -37.36 -19.45
C ILE A 49 12.79 -36.11 -18.74
N THR A 50 14.03 -35.68 -19.04
CA THR A 50 14.63 -34.50 -18.42
C THR A 50 13.85 -33.23 -18.75
N SER A 51 13.44 -33.04 -20.02
CA SER A 51 12.64 -31.88 -20.42
C SER A 51 11.28 -31.87 -19.72
N SER A 52 10.61 -33.02 -19.66
CA SER A 52 9.35 -33.16 -18.91
C SER A 52 9.53 -32.83 -17.43
N GLY A 53 10.60 -33.32 -16.79
CA GLY A 53 10.91 -33.02 -15.39
C GLY A 53 11.19 -31.53 -15.14
N PHE A 54 11.98 -30.91 -16.02
CA PHE A 54 12.30 -29.47 -15.94
C PHE A 54 11.05 -28.61 -16.08
N PHE A 55 10.22 -28.84 -17.10
CA PHE A 55 8.99 -28.07 -17.29
C PHE A 55 7.96 -28.32 -16.17
N GLY A 56 7.88 -29.55 -15.64
CA GLY A 56 7.04 -29.85 -14.48
C GLY A 56 7.50 -29.12 -13.22
N TRP A 57 8.81 -29.07 -12.98
CA TRP A 57 9.39 -28.29 -11.89
C TRP A 57 9.15 -26.78 -12.07
N MET A 58 9.30 -26.25 -13.29
CA MET A 58 9.01 -24.86 -13.61
C MET A 58 7.53 -24.51 -13.40
N VAL A 59 6.60 -25.42 -13.71
CA VAL A 59 5.17 -25.25 -13.41
C VAL A 59 4.95 -25.10 -11.90
N ILE A 60 5.57 -25.93 -11.07
CA ILE A 60 5.46 -25.83 -9.61
C ILE A 60 6.04 -24.49 -9.11
N MET A 61 7.22 -24.10 -9.58
CA MET A 61 7.85 -22.83 -9.19
C MET A 61 7.02 -21.62 -9.60
N THR A 62 6.49 -21.62 -10.82
CA THR A 62 5.66 -20.51 -11.31
C THR A 62 4.33 -20.40 -10.57
N ILE A 63 3.73 -21.50 -10.13
CA ILE A 63 2.56 -21.47 -9.22
C ILE A 63 2.94 -20.76 -7.90
N VAL A 64 4.05 -21.15 -7.27
CA VAL A 64 4.56 -20.51 -6.04
C VAL A 64 4.80 -19.01 -6.28
N TRP A 65 5.44 -18.65 -7.41
CA TRP A 65 5.72 -17.25 -7.75
C TRP A 65 4.47 -16.43 -8.01
N VAL A 66 3.44 -16.99 -8.64
CA VAL A 66 2.16 -16.30 -8.86
C VAL A 66 1.42 -16.07 -7.53
N ILE A 67 1.38 -17.08 -6.65
CA ILE A 67 0.68 -17.00 -5.36
C ILE A 67 1.36 -15.97 -4.45
N TYR A 68 2.66 -16.16 -4.21
CA TYR A 68 3.40 -15.33 -3.25
C TYR A 68 3.93 -14.03 -3.86
N GLY A 69 4.00 -13.91 -5.18
CA GLY A 69 4.55 -12.73 -5.84
C GLY A 69 6.05 -12.56 -5.55
N ILE A 70 6.82 -13.64 -5.65
CA ILE A 70 8.28 -13.70 -5.47
C ILE A 70 8.94 -14.29 -6.73
N GLY A 71 10.27 -14.17 -6.86
CA GLY A 71 11.01 -14.71 -8.00
C GLY A 71 11.00 -13.77 -9.19
N LEU A 72 10.73 -14.28 -10.40
CA LEU A 72 10.60 -13.46 -11.61
C LEU A 72 9.25 -12.74 -11.60
N VAL A 73 9.22 -11.56 -10.99
CA VAL A 73 8.01 -10.74 -10.84
C VAL A 73 8.04 -9.53 -11.76
N GLY A 74 6.85 -9.05 -12.12
CA GLY A 74 6.67 -7.76 -12.77
C GLY A 74 6.85 -6.59 -11.81
N ARG A 75 6.57 -5.38 -12.31
CA ARG A 75 6.64 -4.16 -11.51
C ARG A 75 5.65 -4.24 -10.36
N ALA A 76 6.15 -3.92 -9.17
CA ALA A 76 5.33 -3.74 -7.98
C ALA A 76 4.39 -2.55 -8.15
N PRO A 77 3.26 -2.51 -7.41
CA PRO A 77 2.42 -1.34 -7.38
C PRO A 77 3.20 -0.15 -6.79
N ALA A 78 3.10 1.00 -7.45
CA ALA A 78 3.79 2.23 -7.05
C ALA A 78 2.88 3.43 -7.28
N TRP A 79 3.09 4.50 -6.51
CA TRP A 79 2.46 5.78 -6.79
C TRP A 79 3.22 6.46 -7.93
N MET A 80 2.47 6.94 -8.91
CA MET A 80 3.01 7.70 -10.04
C MET A 80 2.52 9.14 -9.87
N PRO A 81 3.41 10.12 -9.66
CA PRO A 81 3.05 11.53 -9.72
C PRO A 81 2.50 11.86 -11.09
N THR A 82 1.29 12.42 -11.11
CA THR A 82 0.65 12.90 -12.36
C THR A 82 0.83 14.41 -12.48
N ASP A 83 0.65 15.14 -11.38
CA ASP A 83 0.75 16.60 -11.39
C ASP A 83 1.07 17.16 -9.99
N ILE A 84 1.63 18.37 -9.94
CA ILE A 84 1.89 19.12 -8.71
C ILE A 84 1.14 20.44 -8.80
N ASN A 85 0.11 20.59 -7.97
CA ASN A 85 -0.80 21.71 -8.01
C ASN A 85 -0.64 22.63 -6.79
N LEU A 86 -0.45 23.92 -7.01
CA LEU A 86 -0.15 24.91 -5.96
C LEU A 86 -1.40 25.55 -5.31
N ASP A 87 -2.60 25.33 -5.85
CA ASP A 87 -3.83 25.98 -5.37
C ASP A 87 -5.06 25.05 -5.27
N ARG A 88 -4.97 23.85 -5.86
CA ARG A 88 -6.09 22.90 -6.09
C ARG A 88 -7.28 23.50 -6.83
N ALA A 89 -7.17 24.72 -7.32
CA ALA A 89 -8.22 25.42 -8.08
C ALA A 89 -8.09 25.09 -9.58
N THR A 90 -6.87 24.81 -10.03
CA THR A 90 -6.61 24.42 -11.42
C THR A 90 -6.98 22.94 -11.63
N PRO A 91 -7.89 22.60 -12.57
CA PRO A 91 -8.22 21.21 -12.86
C PRO A 91 -7.03 20.46 -13.45
N VAL A 92 -6.78 19.23 -12.98
CA VAL A 92 -5.74 18.34 -13.53
C VAL A 92 -6.38 17.45 -14.61
N PRO A 93 -6.06 17.60 -15.90
CA PRO A 93 -6.74 16.88 -16.98
C PRO A 93 -6.67 15.36 -16.86
N GLU A 94 -5.57 14.84 -16.29
CA GLU A 94 -5.34 13.41 -16.09
C GLU A 94 -6.18 12.81 -14.95
N VAL A 95 -6.59 13.64 -13.98
CA VAL A 95 -7.36 13.26 -12.80
C VAL A 95 -8.57 14.19 -12.70
N GLN A 96 -9.58 13.94 -13.54
CA GLN A 96 -10.80 14.75 -13.59
C GLN A 96 -11.50 14.86 -12.21
N GLN A 97 -11.40 13.79 -11.41
CA GLN A 97 -11.97 13.74 -10.06
C GLN A 97 -11.28 14.70 -9.08
N PHE A 98 -10.09 15.22 -9.41
CA PHE A 98 -9.40 16.20 -8.58
C PHE A 98 -10.16 17.52 -8.50
N ALA A 99 -10.92 17.89 -9.54
CA ALA A 99 -11.75 19.08 -9.52
C ALA A 99 -12.89 19.02 -8.48
N ASP A 100 -13.24 17.81 -8.03
CA ASP A 100 -14.27 17.60 -7.00
C ASP A 100 -13.73 17.82 -5.57
N LEU A 101 -12.40 17.83 -5.39
CA LEU A 101 -11.78 18.12 -4.10
C LEU A 101 -11.84 19.64 -3.85
N PRO A 102 -12.29 20.10 -2.67
CA PRO A 102 -12.38 21.53 -2.40
C PRO A 102 -11.00 22.20 -2.48
N PRO A 103 -10.92 23.41 -3.08
CA PRO A 103 -9.71 24.22 -3.05
C PRO A 103 -9.24 24.48 -1.63
N THR A 104 -7.92 24.58 -1.44
CA THR A 104 -7.30 24.90 -0.16
C THR A 104 -7.95 26.11 0.52
N ASP A 105 -8.19 27.19 -0.22
CA ASP A 105 -8.69 28.45 0.32
C ASP A 105 -10.15 28.40 0.81
N LYS A 106 -10.90 27.35 0.43
CA LYS A 106 -12.30 27.16 0.83
C LYS A 106 -12.45 26.16 1.99
N GLN A 107 -11.34 25.65 2.50
CA GLN A 107 -11.35 24.70 3.59
C GLN A 107 -11.48 25.45 4.92
N GLU A 108 -12.44 25.05 5.75
CA GLU A 108 -12.63 25.62 7.08
C GLU A 108 -11.39 25.38 7.95
N ASP A 109 -11.07 26.32 8.85
CA ASP A 109 -9.95 26.16 9.78
C ASP A 109 -10.27 25.01 10.77
N PRO A 110 -9.46 23.94 10.84
CA PRO A 110 -9.70 22.82 11.75
C PRO A 110 -9.89 23.25 13.20
N ALA A 111 -9.23 24.32 13.64
CA ALA A 111 -9.34 24.81 15.01
C ALA A 111 -10.70 25.48 15.27
N GLU A 112 -11.22 26.25 14.31
CA GLU A 112 -12.56 26.86 14.37
C GLU A 112 -13.63 25.79 14.31
N VAL A 113 -13.48 24.80 13.41
CA VAL A 113 -14.42 23.68 13.30
C VAL A 113 -14.52 22.91 14.61
N LEU A 114 -13.41 22.65 15.31
CA LEU A 114 -13.42 22.00 16.61
C LEU A 114 -14.03 22.89 17.71
N ALA A 115 -13.85 24.21 17.62
CA ALA A 115 -14.40 25.16 18.59
C ALA A 115 -15.94 25.21 18.57
N ASP A 116 -16.57 24.89 17.44
CA ASP A 116 -18.02 24.73 17.34
C ASP A 116 -18.56 23.54 18.16
N PHE A 117 -17.69 22.63 18.62
CA PHE A 117 -18.04 21.47 19.45
C PHE A 117 -17.31 21.53 20.80
N PRO A 118 -17.82 22.30 21.79
CA PRO A 118 -17.15 22.49 23.10
C PRO A 118 -16.83 21.18 23.83
N LEU A 119 -17.73 20.19 23.73
CA LEU A 119 -17.53 18.86 24.33
C LEU A 119 -16.36 18.10 23.69
N LEU A 120 -16.28 18.09 22.36
CA LEU A 120 -15.16 17.44 21.67
C LEU A 120 -13.86 18.21 21.89
N GLN A 121 -13.92 19.54 21.97
CA GLN A 121 -12.77 20.39 22.25
C GLN A 121 -12.19 20.13 23.64
N SER A 122 -13.03 20.03 24.68
CA SER A 122 -12.56 19.74 26.05
C SER A 122 -11.95 18.33 26.15
N LEU A 123 -12.54 17.34 25.50
CA LEU A 123 -12.00 15.98 25.42
C LEU A 123 -10.67 15.93 24.65
N ALA A 124 -10.55 16.68 23.55
CA ALA A 124 -9.31 16.76 22.77
C ALA A 124 -8.18 17.40 23.58
N ARG A 125 -8.45 18.51 24.25
CA ARG A 125 -7.48 19.16 25.16
C ARG A 125 -7.13 18.29 26.36
N GLY A 126 -8.06 17.47 26.85
CA GLY A 126 -7.78 16.49 27.90
C GLY A 126 -6.81 15.40 27.46
N ASN A 127 -6.90 14.93 26.21
CA ASN A 127 -6.09 13.83 25.72
C ASN A 127 -4.72 14.28 25.15
N GLU A 128 -4.70 15.40 24.41
CA GLU A 128 -3.52 15.91 23.70
C GLU A 128 -2.79 17.04 24.47
N GLY A 129 -3.46 17.64 25.46
CA GLY A 129 -2.92 18.71 26.31
C GLY A 129 -3.66 20.04 26.19
N LYS A 130 -3.53 20.90 27.21
CA LYS A 130 -4.29 22.16 27.37
C LYS A 130 -4.19 23.11 26.16
N ALA A 131 -3.04 23.13 25.49
CA ALA A 131 -2.78 24.01 24.34
C ALA A 131 -3.09 23.35 22.98
N TYR A 132 -3.80 22.22 22.97
CA TYR A 132 -4.09 21.50 21.73
C TYR A 132 -5.03 22.31 20.83
N ALA A 133 -4.55 22.52 19.59
CA ALA A 133 -5.34 23.01 18.47
C ALA A 133 -4.94 22.21 17.22
N PRO A 134 -5.90 21.64 16.48
CA PRO A 134 -5.59 20.87 15.27
C PRO A 134 -5.00 21.77 14.20
N THR A 135 -3.83 21.41 13.67
CA THR A 135 -3.13 22.16 12.61
C THR A 135 -3.51 21.71 11.19
N SER A 136 -4.21 20.58 11.06
CA SER A 136 -4.71 20.04 9.80
C SER A 136 -6.02 19.29 9.99
N MET A 137 -6.78 19.10 8.90
CA MET A 137 -8.01 18.31 8.96
C MET A 137 -7.69 16.85 9.29
N THR A 138 -6.56 16.31 8.82
CA THR A 138 -6.09 14.97 9.16
C THR A 138 -5.90 14.84 10.67
N LYS A 139 -5.32 15.84 11.36
CA LYS A 139 -5.18 15.80 12.83
C LYS A 139 -6.52 15.84 13.54
N LEU A 140 -7.42 16.72 13.10
CA LEU A 140 -8.78 16.80 13.63
C LEU A 140 -9.50 15.45 13.48
N LYS A 141 -9.51 14.89 12.27
CA LYS A 141 -10.08 13.57 11.99
C LYS A 141 -9.46 12.47 12.85
N THR A 142 -8.15 12.50 13.06
CA THR A 142 -7.42 11.50 13.85
C THR A 142 -7.87 11.48 15.31
N VAL A 143 -8.09 12.65 15.91
CA VAL A 143 -8.53 12.75 17.31
C VAL A 143 -9.97 12.29 17.49
N ILE A 144 -10.85 12.61 16.54
CA ILE A 144 -12.29 12.30 16.66
C ILE A 144 -12.64 10.87 16.22
N GLN A 145 -11.86 10.24 15.34
CA GLN A 145 -12.17 8.93 14.77
C GLN A 145 -12.48 7.86 15.85
N PRO A 146 -11.70 7.73 16.95
CA PRO A 146 -11.98 6.74 17.98
C PRO A 146 -13.31 6.98 18.72
N TRP A 147 -13.77 8.23 18.75
CA TRP A 147 -14.95 8.65 19.49
C TRP A 147 -16.26 8.39 18.77
N VAL A 148 -16.24 8.09 17.47
CA VAL A 148 -17.48 7.78 16.72
C VAL A 148 -18.16 6.51 17.25
N ILE A 149 -17.37 5.55 17.74
CA ILE A 149 -17.85 4.25 18.25
C ILE A 149 -17.36 3.96 19.67
N ALA A 150 -16.97 5.00 20.42
CA ALA A 150 -16.40 4.83 21.75
C ALA A 150 -17.43 4.24 22.74
N SER A 151 -16.95 3.34 23.60
CA SER A 151 -17.74 2.80 24.71
C SER A 151 -17.81 3.82 25.85
N ALA A 152 -18.81 3.69 26.73
CA ALA A 152 -18.94 4.56 27.89
C ALA A 152 -17.70 4.54 28.81
N GLU A 153 -17.00 3.40 28.88
CA GLU A 153 -15.75 3.26 29.64
C GLU A 153 -14.61 4.06 29.00
N SER A 154 -14.40 3.93 27.69
CA SER A 154 -13.36 4.70 26.97
C SER A 154 -13.61 6.21 27.01
N VAL A 155 -14.88 6.63 26.94
CA VAL A 155 -15.24 8.05 27.08
C VAL A 155 -14.99 8.53 28.50
N ALA A 156 -15.28 7.72 29.53
CA ALA A 156 -15.03 8.09 30.92
C ALA A 156 -13.54 8.31 31.21
N GLU A 157 -12.65 7.50 30.63
CA GLU A 157 -11.20 7.69 30.76
C GLU A 157 -10.75 9.03 30.18
N VAL A 158 -11.23 9.39 28.99
CA VAL A 158 -10.88 10.66 28.33
C VAL A 158 -11.52 11.84 29.06
N ALA A 159 -12.75 11.69 29.54
CA ALA A 159 -13.45 12.70 30.32
C ALA A 159 -12.72 13.02 31.63
N ALA A 160 -12.22 12.01 32.35
CA ALA A 160 -11.44 12.21 33.57
C ALA A 160 -10.14 12.99 33.31
N LYS A 161 -9.47 12.74 32.17
CA LYS A 161 -8.29 13.53 31.75
C LYS A 161 -8.66 14.97 31.43
N ALA A 162 -9.80 15.19 30.78
CA ALA A 162 -10.30 16.53 30.48
C ALA A 162 -10.62 17.31 31.76
N GLU A 163 -11.31 16.69 32.73
CA GLU A 163 -11.58 17.31 34.05
C GLU A 163 -10.30 17.71 34.78
N ALA A 164 -9.23 16.91 34.68
CA ALA A 164 -7.94 17.23 35.29
C ALA A 164 -7.19 18.37 34.57
N THR A 165 -7.36 18.49 33.25
CA THR A 165 -6.54 19.39 32.40
C THR A 165 -7.20 20.74 32.15
N VAL A 166 -8.51 20.76 31.96
CA VAL A 166 -9.32 21.93 31.60
C VAL A 166 -10.60 22.05 32.45
N PRO A 167 -10.48 22.10 33.80
CA PRO A 167 -11.64 22.25 34.68
C PRO A 167 -12.34 23.61 34.50
N GLU A 168 -11.58 24.65 34.15
CA GLU A 168 -12.10 26.01 33.92
C GLU A 168 -12.99 26.07 32.67
N ASP A 169 -12.55 25.43 31.57
CA ASP A 169 -13.31 25.38 30.31
C ASP A 169 -14.64 24.62 30.51
N ILE A 170 -14.61 23.52 31.29
CA ILE A 170 -15.81 22.73 31.60
C ILE A 170 -16.77 23.52 32.51
N ALA A 171 -16.24 24.25 33.49
CA ALA A 171 -17.06 25.05 34.41
C ALA A 171 -17.65 26.32 33.76
N ALA A 172 -17.05 26.82 32.69
CA ALA A 172 -17.51 28.01 31.98
C ALA A 172 -18.83 27.80 31.23
N ASP A 173 -19.13 26.56 30.82
CA ASP A 173 -20.35 26.19 30.11
C ASP A 173 -21.25 25.29 31.00
N PRO A 174 -22.42 25.80 31.44
CA PRO A 174 -23.35 25.03 32.27
C PRO A 174 -23.87 23.74 31.61
N GLU A 175 -24.02 23.71 30.28
CA GLU A 175 -24.50 22.52 29.57
C GLU A 175 -23.41 21.46 29.51
N LEU A 176 -22.17 21.88 29.25
CA LEU A 176 -20.99 21.02 29.29
C LEU A 176 -20.79 20.41 30.69
N ALA A 177 -20.82 21.25 31.73
CA ALA A 177 -20.72 20.78 33.12
C ALA A 177 -21.80 19.75 33.48
N ALA A 178 -23.04 19.93 32.99
CA ALA A 178 -24.13 18.98 33.20
C ALA A 178 -23.91 17.64 32.46
N LEU A 179 -23.28 17.65 31.29
CA LEU A 179 -22.92 16.44 30.54
C LEU A 179 -21.83 15.64 31.25
N TYR A 180 -20.77 16.32 31.72
CA TYR A 180 -19.70 15.69 32.50
C TYR A 180 -20.25 15.11 33.82
N ALA A 181 -21.09 15.87 34.54
CA ALA A 181 -21.71 15.40 35.77
C ALA A 181 -22.67 14.22 35.56
N ALA A 182 -23.35 14.14 34.41
CA ALA A 182 -24.20 12.99 34.09
C ALA A 182 -23.38 11.72 33.81
N GLY A 183 -22.24 11.88 33.15
CA GLY A 183 -21.30 10.79 32.85
C GLY A 183 -21.93 9.58 32.12
N GLY A 184 -21.22 8.47 32.14
CA GLY A 184 -21.70 7.16 31.68
C GLY A 184 -22.25 7.16 30.25
N GLU A 185 -23.40 6.51 30.06
CA GLU A 185 -24.02 6.37 28.73
C GLU A 185 -24.52 7.69 28.13
N LYS A 186 -24.90 8.67 28.95
CA LYS A 186 -25.42 9.93 28.43
C LYS A 186 -24.30 10.74 27.79
N LEU A 187 -23.17 10.83 28.48
CA LEU A 187 -21.97 11.47 27.97
C LEU A 187 -21.45 10.76 26.71
N SER A 188 -21.36 9.43 26.73
CA SER A 188 -20.84 8.70 25.57
C SER A 188 -21.73 8.79 24.34
N LYS A 189 -23.07 8.77 24.49
CA LYS A 189 -23.98 8.95 23.35
C LYS A 189 -23.83 10.34 22.73
N GLU A 190 -23.68 11.37 23.55
CA GLU A 190 -23.48 12.75 23.07
C GLU A 190 -22.13 12.89 22.35
N VAL A 191 -21.05 12.35 22.93
CA VAL A 191 -19.73 12.30 22.28
C VAL A 191 -19.79 11.60 20.93
N ASN A 192 -20.42 10.42 20.87
CA ASN A 192 -20.51 9.65 19.63
C ASN A 192 -21.35 10.40 18.57
N ALA A 193 -22.43 11.08 18.98
CA ALA A 193 -23.27 11.87 18.10
C ALA A 193 -22.53 13.09 17.52
N GLN A 194 -21.87 13.88 18.37
CA GLN A 194 -21.09 15.04 17.93
C GLN A 194 -19.88 14.63 17.10
N ALA A 195 -19.20 13.53 17.44
CA ALA A 195 -18.07 13.02 16.66
C ALA A 195 -18.51 12.57 15.25
N LEU A 196 -19.70 11.96 15.14
CA LEU A 196 -20.29 11.60 13.85
C LEU A 196 -20.66 12.85 13.03
N GLU A 197 -21.28 13.84 13.65
CA GLU A 197 -21.63 15.11 13.00
C GLU A 197 -20.40 15.86 12.49
N LEU A 198 -19.37 15.96 13.33
CA LEU A 198 -18.10 16.60 12.97
C LEU A 198 -17.39 15.85 11.84
N ARG A 199 -17.38 14.52 11.87
CA ARG A 199 -16.86 13.71 10.77
C ARG A 199 -17.62 13.99 9.47
N ASP A 200 -18.94 14.00 9.53
CA ASP A 200 -19.79 14.29 8.39
C ASP A 200 -19.52 15.70 7.81
N ARG A 201 -19.28 16.69 8.68
CA ARG A 201 -18.90 18.05 8.26
C ARG A 201 -17.55 18.08 7.54
N ILE A 202 -16.59 17.24 7.96
CA ILE A 202 -15.28 17.13 7.31
C ILE A 202 -15.39 16.38 5.97
N GLU A 203 -16.19 15.30 5.89
CA GLU A 203 -16.18 14.39 4.75
C GLU A 203 -17.19 14.74 3.65
N LYS A 204 -18.37 15.27 3.98
CA LYS A 204 -19.39 15.64 2.97
C LYS A 204 -18.86 16.60 1.91
N PRO A 205 -18.08 17.64 2.24
CA PRO A 205 -17.53 18.56 1.25
C PRO A 205 -16.47 17.93 0.33
N LEU A 206 -15.95 16.75 0.66
CA LEU A 206 -14.88 16.09 -0.09
C LEU A 206 -15.39 15.34 -1.33
N ASN A 207 -16.71 15.29 -1.60
CA ASN A 207 -17.29 14.75 -2.83
C ASN A 207 -16.79 13.32 -3.21
N GLY A 208 -16.65 12.44 -2.21
CA GLY A 208 -16.18 11.06 -2.39
C GLY A 208 -14.66 10.89 -2.24
N TRP A 209 -13.91 11.97 -2.02
CA TRP A 209 -12.54 11.89 -1.53
C TRP A 209 -12.49 11.55 -0.04
N CYS A 210 -11.38 10.96 0.32
CA CYS A 210 -11.21 10.22 1.55
C CYS A 210 -10.05 10.78 2.34
N LEU A 211 -10.31 11.57 3.37
CA LEU A 211 -9.25 12.08 4.24
C LEU A 211 -8.69 10.94 5.09
N LEU A 212 -7.39 10.68 5.03
CA LEU A 212 -6.74 9.67 5.86
C LEU A 212 -6.35 10.27 7.22
N THR A 213 -6.46 9.45 8.27
CA THR A 213 -5.94 9.78 9.61
C THR A 213 -4.43 9.60 9.67
N GLU A 214 -3.77 10.16 10.68
CA GLU A 214 -2.32 9.99 10.86
C GLU A 214 -1.95 8.53 11.19
N SER A 215 -2.88 7.80 11.82
CA SER A 215 -2.75 6.40 12.18
C SER A 215 -2.95 5.43 11.01
N ASP A 216 -3.39 5.89 9.85
CA ASP A 216 -3.66 5.01 8.71
C ASP A 216 -2.34 4.55 8.06
N PRO A 217 -2.04 3.23 8.03
CA PRO A 217 -0.81 2.72 7.43
C PRO A 217 -0.69 3.02 5.93
N ARG A 218 -1.81 3.27 5.24
CA ARG A 218 -1.83 3.60 3.80
C ARG A 218 -1.20 4.97 3.50
N ARG A 219 -1.18 5.87 4.49
CA ARG A 219 -0.66 7.24 4.35
C ARG A 219 0.84 7.26 4.08
N GLY A 220 1.61 6.40 4.77
CA GLY A 220 3.07 6.44 4.72
C GLY A 220 3.67 6.22 3.33
N GLU A 221 3.13 5.27 2.55
CA GLU A 221 3.63 5.00 1.20
C GLU A 221 3.33 6.16 0.22
N ALA A 222 2.16 6.78 0.35
CA ALA A 222 1.76 7.93 -0.48
C ALA A 222 2.62 9.16 -0.17
N VAL A 223 2.81 9.47 1.11
CA VAL A 223 3.66 10.59 1.56
C VAL A 223 5.09 10.44 1.02
N ALA A 224 5.71 9.28 1.22
CA ALA A 224 7.08 9.06 0.75
C ALA A 224 7.22 9.19 -0.79
N SER A 225 6.17 8.85 -1.54
CA SER A 225 6.16 9.00 -2.99
C SER A 225 5.96 10.45 -3.43
N ALA A 226 5.13 11.21 -2.70
CA ALA A 226 4.98 12.65 -2.91
C ALA A 226 6.27 13.40 -2.58
N ASP A 227 6.96 13.01 -1.51
CA ASP A 227 8.26 13.56 -1.11
C ASP A 227 9.28 13.41 -2.24
N ALA A 228 9.39 12.20 -2.80
CA ALA A 228 10.29 11.94 -3.93
C ALA A 228 9.96 12.80 -5.16
N ALA A 229 8.67 13.08 -5.41
CA ALA A 229 8.23 13.92 -6.52
C ALA A 229 8.58 15.40 -6.30
N LEU A 230 8.36 15.93 -5.09
CA LEU A 230 8.70 17.31 -4.74
C LEU A 230 10.20 17.59 -4.86
N ILE A 231 11.04 16.64 -4.39
CA ILE A 231 12.50 16.75 -4.48
C ILE A 231 12.95 16.74 -5.93
N ALA A 232 12.35 15.88 -6.77
CA ALA A 232 12.68 15.79 -8.19
C ALA A 232 12.35 17.09 -8.95
N GLU A 233 11.23 17.72 -8.63
CA GLU A 233 10.73 18.94 -9.30
C GLU A 233 11.22 20.25 -8.64
N LYS A 234 11.94 20.17 -7.51
CA LYS A 234 12.54 21.34 -6.80
C LYS A 234 11.54 22.45 -6.47
N ILE A 235 10.32 22.08 -6.10
CA ILE A 235 9.19 23.02 -5.94
C ILE A 235 9.47 24.12 -4.90
N PHE A 236 10.24 23.82 -3.85
CA PHE A 236 10.56 24.78 -2.78
C PHE A 236 11.97 25.40 -2.91
N GLY A 237 12.68 25.13 -4.01
CA GLY A 237 14.03 25.62 -4.30
C GLY A 237 15.03 24.49 -4.63
N ASP A 238 16.26 24.88 -4.99
CA ASP A 238 17.32 23.95 -5.42
C ASP A 238 17.77 22.93 -4.36
N THR A 239 17.51 23.22 -3.09
CA THR A 239 17.82 22.37 -1.93
C THR A 239 16.55 21.93 -1.21
N THR A 240 15.52 21.50 -1.95
CA THR A 240 14.29 20.98 -1.33
C THR A 240 14.62 19.68 -0.58
N GLU A 241 14.61 19.72 0.74
CA GLU A 241 14.79 18.55 1.61
C GLU A 241 13.47 18.17 2.32
N PRO A 242 13.31 16.91 2.77
CA PRO A 242 12.13 16.49 3.52
C PRO A 242 11.86 17.29 4.81
N ALA A 243 12.86 18.02 5.32
CA ALA A 243 12.72 18.88 6.49
C ALA A 243 12.07 20.24 6.19
N ASP A 244 12.01 20.64 4.92
CA ASP A 244 11.56 21.97 4.50
C ASP A 244 10.05 22.09 4.36
N TYR A 245 9.31 21.00 4.54
CA TYR A 245 7.86 20.98 4.39
C TYR A 245 7.20 20.00 5.36
N ILE A 246 5.94 20.27 5.70
CA ILE A 246 5.10 19.42 6.56
C ILE A 246 3.93 18.90 5.72
N VAL A 247 3.67 17.60 5.84
CA VAL A 247 2.47 16.97 5.28
C VAL A 247 1.25 17.38 6.10
N LYS A 248 0.32 18.11 5.49
CA LYS A 248 -0.90 18.59 6.13
C LYS A 248 -2.00 17.53 6.08
N ASP A 249 -2.47 17.21 4.87
CA ASP A 249 -3.62 16.34 4.63
C ASP A 249 -3.33 15.35 3.48
N VAL A 250 -3.84 14.12 3.62
CA VAL A 250 -3.73 13.08 2.58
C VAL A 250 -5.12 12.57 2.21
N TYR A 251 -5.46 12.69 0.94
CA TYR A 251 -6.75 12.29 0.40
C TYR A 251 -6.60 11.14 -0.58
N PHE A 252 -7.45 10.11 -0.46
CA PHE A 252 -7.57 9.03 -1.44
C PHE A 252 -8.91 9.10 -2.18
N PHE A 253 -8.94 8.68 -3.44
CA PHE A 253 -10.19 8.54 -4.19
C PHE A 253 -10.21 7.23 -4.97
N GLY A 254 -11.32 6.50 -4.85
CA GLY A 254 -11.53 5.22 -5.54
C GLY A 254 -10.82 4.05 -4.85
N GLY A 255 -10.33 3.10 -5.66
CA GLY A 255 -9.77 1.84 -5.16
C GLY A 255 -10.81 0.86 -4.57
N LYS A 256 -10.34 -0.31 -4.13
CA LYS A 256 -11.18 -1.37 -3.53
C LYS A 256 -11.36 -1.20 -2.02
N ALA A 257 -10.46 -0.46 -1.37
CA ALA A 257 -10.47 -0.27 0.06
C ALA A 257 -11.50 0.81 0.42
N GLN A 258 -12.29 0.55 1.47
CA GLN A 258 -13.24 1.54 1.97
C GLN A 258 -12.50 2.66 2.69
N CYS A 259 -13.17 3.80 2.74
CA CYS A 259 -12.67 5.01 3.39
C CYS A 259 -12.75 4.97 4.90
N GLU A 260 -13.82 4.38 5.40
CA GLU A 260 -14.06 4.19 6.82
C GLU A 260 -13.33 2.93 7.31
N PRO A 261 -12.82 2.94 8.55
CA PRO A 261 -12.29 1.74 9.15
C PRO A 261 -13.38 0.66 9.18
N VAL A 262 -13.03 -0.53 8.70
CA VAL A 262 -13.94 -1.67 8.53
C VAL A 262 -14.61 -2.09 9.85
N ASP A 263 -14.03 -1.66 10.97
CA ASP A 263 -14.47 -1.97 12.33
C ASP A 263 -15.80 -1.30 12.73
N GLU A 264 -16.15 -0.19 12.07
CA GLU A 264 -17.40 0.56 12.30
C GLU A 264 -18.60 -0.07 11.57
N LEU A 265 -18.37 -0.90 10.56
CA LEU A 265 -19.45 -1.51 9.78
C LEU A 265 -20.09 -2.70 10.51
N PRO A 266 -21.40 -2.96 10.35
CA PRO A 266 -22.01 -4.18 10.85
C PRO A 266 -21.29 -5.43 10.33
N THR A 267 -21.13 -6.45 11.17
CA THR A 267 -20.39 -7.69 10.84
C THR A 267 -20.90 -8.36 9.54
N ALA A 268 -22.20 -8.25 9.27
CA ALA A 268 -22.82 -8.76 8.04
C ALA A 268 -22.35 -8.00 6.78
N THR A 269 -22.28 -6.67 6.85
CA THR A 269 -21.81 -5.81 5.75
C THR A 269 -20.33 -6.04 5.47
N ARG A 270 -19.51 -6.25 6.52
CA ARG A 270 -18.09 -6.63 6.37
C ARG A 270 -17.93 -7.94 5.61
N ALA A 271 -18.69 -8.96 5.99
CA ALA A 271 -18.65 -10.27 5.35
C ALA A 271 -19.06 -10.16 3.87
N PHE A 272 -20.12 -9.41 3.57
CA PHE A 272 -20.60 -9.23 2.20
C PHE A 272 -19.61 -8.43 1.33
N ASN A 273 -18.99 -7.38 1.87
CA ASN A 273 -17.99 -6.59 1.16
C ASN A 273 -16.72 -7.40 0.85
N ARG A 274 -16.32 -8.30 1.75
CA ARG A 274 -15.21 -9.22 1.52
C ARG A 274 -15.51 -10.19 0.36
N VAL A 275 -16.74 -10.68 0.26
CA VAL A 275 -17.16 -11.55 -0.84
C VAL A 275 -17.25 -10.76 -2.16
N LYS A 276 -17.89 -9.58 -2.14
CA LYS A 276 -18.06 -8.73 -3.34
C LYS A 276 -16.73 -8.26 -3.94
N SER A 277 -15.76 -7.90 -3.09
CA SER A 277 -14.43 -7.46 -3.54
C SER A 277 -13.60 -8.58 -4.17
N VAL A 278 -13.83 -9.84 -3.79
CA VAL A 278 -13.23 -11.02 -4.43
C VAL A 278 -13.78 -11.23 -5.84
N PHE A 279 -15.08 -10.95 -6.06
CA PHE A 279 -15.71 -11.07 -7.38
C PHE A 279 -15.51 -9.85 -8.29
N GLN A 280 -14.93 -8.76 -7.80
CA GLN A 280 -14.52 -7.64 -8.65
C GLN A 280 -13.22 -7.97 -9.39
N VAL A 281 -13.37 -8.50 -10.61
CA VAL A 281 -12.25 -8.88 -11.50
C VAL A 281 -11.39 -7.67 -11.90
N LEU A 282 -11.98 -6.47 -12.00
CA LEU A 282 -11.27 -5.24 -12.32
C LEU A 282 -10.94 -4.44 -11.06
N ASN A 283 -9.73 -3.90 -10.99
CA ASN A 283 -9.33 -2.99 -9.92
C ASN A 283 -9.66 -1.55 -10.34
N PRO A 284 -10.58 -0.84 -9.66
CA PRO A 284 -10.81 0.58 -9.92
C PRO A 284 -9.53 1.38 -9.66
N LYS A 285 -9.35 2.46 -10.43
CA LYS A 285 -8.22 3.38 -10.24
C LYS A 285 -8.27 3.98 -8.83
N LEU A 286 -7.10 4.13 -8.23
CA LEU A 286 -6.93 4.77 -6.93
C LEU A 286 -6.07 6.01 -7.14
N TYR A 287 -6.60 7.16 -6.78
CA TYR A 287 -5.88 8.42 -6.80
C TYR A 287 -5.53 8.84 -5.38
N SER A 288 -4.44 9.60 -5.24
CA SER A 288 -4.05 10.24 -4.00
C SER A 288 -3.74 11.70 -4.26
N ALA A 289 -4.18 12.58 -3.36
CA ALA A 289 -3.77 13.96 -3.28
C ALA A 289 -3.09 14.18 -1.92
N VAL A 290 -1.81 14.57 -1.92
CA VAL A 290 -1.04 14.84 -0.70
C VAL A 290 -0.78 16.33 -0.64
N THR A 291 -1.30 16.98 0.40
CA THR A 291 -1.14 18.41 0.63
C THR A 291 0.03 18.67 1.57
N LEU A 292 0.93 19.55 1.18
CA LEU A 292 2.17 19.89 1.85
C LEU A 292 2.27 21.40 2.02
N VAL A 293 2.85 21.85 3.14
CA VAL A 293 3.09 23.27 3.42
C VAL A 293 4.56 23.47 3.73
N LYS A 294 5.17 24.52 3.20
CA LYS A 294 6.57 24.86 3.52
C LYS A 294 6.71 25.17 5.02
N VAL A 295 7.75 24.63 5.63
CA VAL A 295 8.14 24.92 7.01
C VAL A 295 8.71 26.33 7.05
N LYS A 296 8.38 27.06 8.13
CA LYS A 296 9.03 28.35 8.40
C LYS A 296 10.49 28.11 8.76
N ASP A 297 11.41 28.75 8.04
CA ASP A 297 12.83 28.70 8.35
C ASP A 297 13.09 29.33 9.74
N VAL A 298 13.37 28.49 10.74
CA VAL A 298 13.80 28.96 12.07
C VAL A 298 15.31 28.88 12.12
N VAL A 299 15.97 30.04 12.15
CA VAL A 299 17.41 30.12 12.36
C VAL A 299 17.71 29.63 13.78
N VAL A 300 18.35 28.47 13.89
CA VAL A 300 18.73 27.88 15.18
C VAL A 300 19.98 28.60 15.69
N GLU A 301 19.93 29.16 16.90
CA GLU A 301 21.14 29.70 17.54
C GLU A 301 22.12 28.56 17.87
N PRO A 302 23.44 28.77 17.73
CA PRO A 302 24.45 27.73 17.95
C PRO A 302 24.34 27.13 19.36
N GLY A 303 24.00 25.84 19.46
CA GLY A 303 23.89 25.10 20.73
C GLY A 303 22.47 24.91 21.27
N GLY A 304 21.45 25.45 20.60
CA GLY A 304 20.04 25.18 20.94
C GLY A 304 19.52 23.86 20.35
N THR A 305 18.52 23.25 21.01
CA THR A 305 17.73 22.18 20.39
C THR A 305 16.87 22.78 19.28
N PRO A 306 16.82 22.19 18.07
CA PRO A 306 15.94 22.66 17.01
C PRO A 306 14.49 22.72 17.52
N PRO A 307 13.81 23.87 17.42
CA PRO A 307 12.39 23.93 17.74
C PRO A 307 11.60 23.08 16.74
N SER A 308 10.44 22.56 17.17
CA SER A 308 9.56 21.77 16.32
C SER A 308 9.20 22.53 15.04
N ALA A 309 9.36 21.89 13.88
CA ALA A 309 8.99 22.44 12.59
C ALA A 309 7.55 22.95 12.64
N THR A 310 7.36 24.24 12.35
CA THR A 310 6.05 24.90 12.36
C THR A 310 5.77 25.37 10.94
N ALA A 311 4.56 25.09 10.44
CA ALA A 311 4.14 25.50 9.11
C ALA A 311 4.20 27.03 8.97
N ASP A 312 4.66 27.54 7.83
CA ASP A 312 4.65 28.98 7.56
C ASP A 312 3.21 29.43 7.21
N PRO A 313 2.59 30.33 8.00
CA PRO A 313 1.24 30.84 7.72
C PRO A 313 1.13 31.62 6.40
N LYS A 314 2.26 31.99 5.78
CA LYS A 314 2.31 32.76 4.53
C LYS A 314 2.66 31.93 3.30
N ALA A 315 3.05 30.68 3.47
CA ALA A 315 3.40 29.81 2.34
C ALA A 315 2.13 29.21 1.72
N GLY A 316 2.05 29.21 0.39
CA GLY A 316 0.99 28.50 -0.33
C GLY A 316 1.09 26.98 -0.12
N GLU A 317 -0.06 26.30 -0.16
CA GLU A 317 -0.12 24.85 -0.03
C GLU A 317 0.17 24.17 -1.37
N VAL A 318 1.06 23.18 -1.36
CA VAL A 318 1.38 22.38 -2.55
C VAL A 318 0.67 21.04 -2.46
N THR A 319 -0.08 20.67 -3.48
CA THR A 319 -0.82 19.40 -3.57
C THR A 319 -0.24 18.53 -4.67
N VAL A 320 0.39 17.42 -4.28
CA VAL A 320 0.88 16.43 -5.23
C VAL A 320 -0.23 15.43 -5.54
N VAL A 321 -0.66 15.39 -6.80
CA VAL A 321 -1.66 14.45 -7.29
C VAL A 321 -0.95 13.25 -7.88
N MET A 322 -1.37 12.06 -7.46
CA MET A 322 -0.75 10.80 -7.86
C MET A 322 -1.81 9.77 -8.25
N LEU A 323 -1.49 8.96 -9.25
CA LEU A 323 -2.24 7.76 -9.61
C LEU A 323 -1.52 6.52 -9.08
N ARG A 324 -2.26 5.62 -8.42
CA ARG A 324 -1.72 4.31 -8.04
C ARG A 324 -1.60 3.43 -9.27
N ASN A 325 -0.38 3.21 -9.73
CA ASN A 325 -0.10 2.18 -10.72
C ASN A 325 -0.05 0.82 -10.01
N LEU A 326 -0.96 -0.09 -10.37
CA LEU A 326 -1.01 -1.44 -9.79
C LEU A 326 0.11 -2.36 -10.26
N GLY A 327 0.83 -1.95 -11.31
CA GLY A 327 1.91 -2.70 -11.92
C GLY A 327 1.42 -4.02 -12.53
N ASN A 328 2.36 -4.94 -12.74
CA ASN A 328 2.11 -6.25 -13.35
C ASN A 328 2.81 -7.37 -12.58
N LYS A 329 2.96 -7.21 -11.25
CA LYS A 329 3.71 -8.09 -10.34
C LYS A 329 3.50 -9.59 -10.60
N ARG A 330 2.24 -10.01 -10.77
CA ARG A 330 1.86 -11.42 -10.97
C ARG A 330 1.69 -11.84 -12.44
N PHE A 331 1.69 -10.89 -13.37
CA PHE A 331 1.44 -11.22 -14.78
C PHE A 331 2.63 -11.96 -15.40
N ILE A 332 3.86 -11.48 -15.17
CA ILE A 332 5.07 -12.13 -15.69
C ILE A 332 5.21 -13.59 -15.23
N PRO A 333 5.10 -13.94 -13.94
CA PRO A 333 5.19 -15.34 -13.53
C PRO A 333 4.02 -16.17 -14.06
N PHE A 334 2.84 -15.57 -14.27
CA PHE A 334 1.71 -16.24 -14.89
C PHE A 334 1.96 -16.57 -16.38
N THR A 335 2.58 -15.67 -17.14
CA THR A 335 2.96 -15.96 -18.53
C THR A 335 3.99 -17.11 -18.58
N LEU A 336 4.96 -17.11 -17.68
CA LEU A 336 5.95 -18.20 -17.58
C LEU A 336 5.29 -19.53 -17.19
N PHE A 337 4.28 -19.51 -16.31
CA PHE A 337 3.46 -20.68 -15.99
C PHE A 337 2.80 -21.24 -17.25
N MET A 338 2.15 -20.41 -18.06
CA MET A 338 1.46 -20.88 -19.28
C MET A 338 2.42 -21.51 -20.29
N ILE A 339 3.59 -20.89 -20.51
CA ILE A 339 4.62 -21.43 -21.39
C ILE A 339 5.17 -22.75 -20.84
N SER A 340 5.44 -22.82 -19.54
CA SER A 340 6.00 -24.01 -18.90
C SER A 340 4.99 -25.17 -18.87
N LEU A 341 3.71 -24.85 -18.64
CA LEU A 341 2.61 -25.81 -18.68
C LEU A 341 2.45 -26.39 -20.09
N MET A 342 2.49 -25.55 -21.12
CA MET A 342 2.46 -26.00 -22.50
C MET A 342 3.63 -26.94 -22.81
N GLY A 343 4.85 -26.56 -22.42
CA GLY A 343 6.03 -27.42 -22.56
C GLY A 343 5.87 -28.77 -21.85
N PHE A 344 5.41 -28.75 -20.60
CA PHE A 344 5.16 -29.96 -19.80
C PHE A 344 4.15 -30.88 -20.49
N ILE A 345 3.02 -30.35 -20.96
CA ILE A 345 1.99 -31.12 -21.66
C ILE A 345 2.53 -31.74 -22.94
N ILE A 346 3.31 -30.99 -23.73
CA ILE A 346 3.91 -31.50 -24.98
C ILE A 346 4.85 -32.68 -24.69
N PHE A 347 5.82 -32.51 -23.78
CA PHE A 347 6.82 -33.54 -23.51
C PHE A 347 6.22 -34.79 -22.85
N THR A 348 5.30 -34.61 -21.89
CA THR A 348 4.59 -35.73 -21.27
C THR A 348 3.71 -36.48 -22.25
N SER A 349 3.05 -35.77 -23.18
CA SER A 349 2.23 -36.40 -24.22
C SER A 349 3.08 -37.25 -25.17
N ILE A 350 4.22 -36.72 -25.64
CA ILE A 350 5.15 -37.47 -26.49
C ILE A 350 5.63 -38.74 -25.77
N LEU A 351 5.98 -38.61 -24.48
CA LEU A 351 6.44 -39.74 -23.68
C LEU A 351 5.34 -40.80 -23.49
N HIS A 352 4.11 -40.37 -23.22
CA HIS A 352 2.94 -41.26 -23.11
C HIS A 352 2.66 -42.04 -24.38
N TYR A 353 2.66 -41.37 -25.55
CA TYR A 353 2.45 -42.05 -26.83
C TYR A 353 3.56 -43.06 -27.13
N ARG A 354 4.81 -42.70 -26.82
CA ARG A 354 5.95 -43.61 -27.02
C ARG A 354 5.89 -44.81 -26.09
N ASP A 355 5.51 -44.63 -24.83
CA ASP A 355 5.38 -45.73 -23.88
C ASP A 355 4.25 -46.68 -24.30
N LYS A 356 3.13 -46.15 -24.85
CA LYS A 356 2.08 -46.96 -25.49
C LYS A 356 2.61 -47.78 -26.66
N GLN A 357 3.41 -47.19 -27.54
CA GLN A 357 4.03 -47.91 -28.66
C GLN A 357 4.99 -49.01 -28.17
N ALA A 358 5.79 -48.72 -27.14
CA ALA A 358 6.70 -49.69 -26.56
C ALA A 358 5.96 -50.87 -25.90
N MET A 359 4.84 -50.61 -25.22
CA MET A 359 3.96 -51.67 -24.68
C MET A 359 3.36 -52.52 -25.79
N ALA A 360 2.77 -51.89 -26.83
CA ALA A 360 2.20 -52.63 -27.96
C ALA A 360 3.22 -53.52 -28.67
N ILE A 361 4.46 -53.05 -28.82
CA ILE A 361 5.57 -53.83 -29.37
C ILE A 361 5.90 -55.02 -28.46
N ARG A 362 6.02 -54.80 -27.15
CA ARG A 362 6.30 -55.88 -26.17
C ARG A 362 5.20 -56.93 -26.16
N ASP A 363 3.93 -56.53 -26.26
CA ASP A 363 2.80 -57.45 -26.32
C ASP A 363 2.82 -58.28 -27.60
N ALA A 364 3.12 -57.65 -28.76
CA ALA A 364 3.25 -58.34 -30.04
C ALA A 364 4.38 -59.41 -30.02
N PHE A 365 5.53 -59.09 -29.44
CA PHE A 365 6.65 -60.03 -29.32
C PHE A 365 6.45 -61.08 -28.20
N GLY A 366 5.79 -60.71 -27.09
CA GLY A 366 5.45 -61.62 -26.00
C GLY A 366 4.41 -62.66 -26.38
N GLY A 367 3.51 -62.35 -27.31
CA GLY A 367 2.57 -63.30 -27.92
C GLY A 367 3.24 -64.29 -28.88
N ALA A 368 4.27 -63.86 -29.62
CA ALA A 368 4.97 -64.69 -30.61
C ALA A 368 5.81 -65.83 -29.99
N GLY A 369 6.17 -65.73 -28.71
CA GLY A 369 6.95 -66.76 -27.99
C GLY A 369 6.12 -67.88 -27.36
N LYS A 370 4.79 -67.80 -27.33
CA LYS A 370 3.90 -68.82 -26.73
C LYS A 370 3.40 -69.88 -27.73
N GLY A 371 3.82 -69.80 -28.99
CA GLY A 371 3.38 -70.67 -30.09
C GLY A 371 4.43 -71.68 -30.58
N LYS A 372 5.39 -72.07 -29.74
CA LYS A 372 6.30 -73.20 -30.01
C LYS A 372 6.33 -74.16 -28.84
#